data_AF-A0A3M9M440-F1
#
_entry.id   AF-A0A3M9M440-F1
#
_cell.length_a   1.000
_cell.length_b   1.000
_cell.length_c   1.000
_cell.angle_alpha   90.00
_cell.angle_beta   90.00
_cell.angle_gamma   90.00
#
_symmetry.space_group_name_H-M   'P 1'
#
loop_
_entity.id
_entity.type
_entity.pdbx_description
1 polymer ?
#
loop_
_entity_poly.entity_id
_entity_poly.type
_entity_poly.pdbx_seq_one_letter_code
_entity_poly.pdbx_strand_id
1 'polypeptide(L)'
;MSVTGASAQDGLSVTVKGTGYTKDSVPAPSIGGQPAGVYVALRDTKTSDAQINADQSLAPAVAFLPFGYGIAADGSFSKVLSAPVSKLNSDASYEVVVWSAHGLIQDSTKVATEQVTITADEHDKLFPDPTPTPTPTPTPTPTPTPTPTPTPTPTPTPTPTPTPTPTPTPTPTPTPTPTPSAKQQTTVSVASANAAHGLTLQVRGTGYTKTALPKPSTGGAVAGVYVALRDPKTMTDAQINADQGLPPAVTFVPFGGGIAADGTLTMTLTAPVSKLKATASYEVIVWSAHGLIQDSTKVATEKVTLTAAQHEALFGGASSAPGDGGDPGNNGGSGDTGSGGSDNGGGSGATKPTNGGSGNPGTGTSSVICTVQRIPGTAGSVQLSWGVKSSFVSYVQGGIAKGSVSTSHGATRTGNGFQWGAGSGSLTGGQLSFPGAVHFTGHGGLLDLTISQLRIKTTGSNSGVLVADVASQDMQGNTTGGRGIAVANLRFSSLGASGGSASVALTAAGAKAFAGFYSAGQSMDPATVSISGGTGGSSQQVCHDAQGNRVNADGSSYAGGASVNTGGHPVAGGAGSTTGWALIGIGSLLVLLLTVRRFARERD
;
A
#
# COMPACT_ATOMS: atom_id res chain seq x y z
N MET A 1 -12.32 -10.35 -34.80
CA MET A 1 -12.47 -10.25 -33.31
C MET A 1 -13.58 -9.27 -32.91
N SER A 2 -13.75 -8.92 -31.62
CA SER A 2 -14.65 -7.83 -31.17
C SER A 2 -14.11 -7.08 -29.95
N VAL A 3 -14.18 -5.74 -29.97
CA VAL A 3 -14.08 -4.93 -28.75
C VAL A 3 -15.31 -5.22 -27.87
N THR A 4 -15.09 -5.26 -26.56
CA THR A 4 -16.10 -5.60 -25.54
C THR A 4 -16.07 -4.64 -24.33
N GLY A 5 -15.28 -3.57 -24.41
CA GLY A 5 -15.22 -2.48 -23.45
C GLY A 5 -14.13 -1.48 -23.84
N ALA A 6 -14.43 -0.19 -23.71
CA ALA A 6 -13.50 0.90 -23.98
C ALA A 6 -13.87 2.08 -23.05
N SER A 7 -12.99 2.42 -22.10
CA SER A 7 -13.19 3.55 -21.17
C SER A 7 -11.86 4.07 -20.63
N ALA A 8 -11.81 5.34 -20.24
CA ALA A 8 -10.67 5.98 -19.60
C ALA A 8 -10.33 5.35 -18.23
N GLN A 9 -11.27 4.63 -17.63
CA GLN A 9 -11.18 4.05 -16.29
C GLN A 9 -10.73 2.57 -16.31
N ASP A 10 -11.25 1.79 -17.26
CA ASP A 10 -11.07 0.33 -17.35
C ASP A 10 -10.14 -0.08 -18.51
N GLY A 11 -9.88 0.84 -19.45
CA GLY A 11 -9.07 0.63 -20.63
C GLY A 11 -9.80 -0.07 -21.77
N LEU A 12 -9.04 -0.67 -22.68
CA LEU A 12 -9.53 -1.40 -23.84
C LEU A 12 -9.62 -2.88 -23.51
N SER A 13 -10.81 -3.47 -23.66
CA SER A 13 -11.07 -4.89 -23.46
C SER A 13 -11.53 -5.56 -24.76
N VAL A 14 -10.68 -6.41 -25.33
CA VAL A 14 -10.91 -7.12 -26.60
C VAL A 14 -11.22 -8.58 -26.33
N THR A 15 -12.33 -9.09 -26.87
CA THR A 15 -12.64 -10.52 -26.87
C THR A 15 -12.03 -11.19 -28.10
N VAL A 16 -10.99 -11.98 -27.85
CA VAL A 16 -10.32 -12.83 -28.83
C VAL A 16 -10.98 -14.20 -28.84
N LYS A 17 -11.29 -14.73 -30.02
CA LYS A 17 -11.77 -16.10 -30.21
C LYS A 17 -10.96 -16.76 -31.31
N GLY A 18 -10.65 -18.04 -31.12
CA GLY A 18 -9.92 -18.86 -32.09
C GLY A 18 -10.50 -20.27 -32.14
N THR A 19 -10.27 -20.96 -33.26
CA THR A 19 -10.67 -22.35 -33.52
C THR A 19 -9.55 -23.06 -34.28
N GLY A 20 -9.49 -24.39 -34.17
CA GLY A 20 -8.46 -25.19 -34.84
C GLY A 20 -7.04 -25.09 -34.24
N TYR A 21 -6.90 -24.56 -33.02
CA TYR A 21 -5.62 -24.52 -32.29
C TYR A 21 -5.37 -25.83 -31.54
N THR A 22 -4.73 -26.81 -32.18
CA THR A 22 -4.34 -28.09 -31.56
C THR A 22 -2.82 -28.15 -31.38
N LYS A 23 -2.32 -29.19 -30.70
CA LYS A 23 -0.88 -29.43 -30.56
C LYS A 23 -0.17 -29.62 -31.91
N ASP A 24 -0.90 -30.12 -32.91
CA ASP A 24 -0.38 -30.49 -34.22
C ASP A 24 -0.54 -29.38 -35.27
N SER A 25 -1.43 -28.40 -35.03
CA SER A 25 -1.63 -27.24 -35.91
C SER A 25 -0.91 -25.97 -35.46
N VAL A 26 -0.60 -25.84 -34.17
CA VAL A 26 0.26 -24.77 -33.65
C VAL A 26 1.73 -25.12 -33.98
N PRO A 27 2.52 -24.22 -34.60
CA PRO A 27 3.91 -24.51 -34.96
C PRO A 27 4.80 -24.85 -33.75
N ALA A 28 5.92 -25.52 -34.00
CA ALA A 28 6.90 -25.81 -32.97
C ALA A 28 7.47 -24.52 -32.33
N PRO A 29 7.65 -24.46 -31.00
CA PRO A 29 8.26 -23.30 -30.33
C PRO A 29 9.70 -23.05 -30.80
N SER A 30 10.15 -21.79 -30.78
CA SER A 30 11.52 -21.44 -31.22
C SER A 30 12.63 -21.98 -30.32
N ILE A 31 12.32 -22.51 -29.14
CA ILE A 31 13.27 -23.24 -28.27
C ILE A 31 13.24 -24.76 -28.48
N GLY A 32 12.40 -25.26 -29.40
CA GLY A 32 12.18 -26.68 -29.68
C GLY A 32 11.13 -27.34 -28.78
N GLY A 33 10.86 -28.61 -29.07
CA GLY A 33 9.83 -29.41 -28.39
C GLY A 33 8.42 -29.25 -28.98
N GLN A 34 7.42 -29.72 -28.25
CA GLN A 34 6.00 -29.60 -28.60
C GLN A 34 5.42 -28.31 -27.97
N PRO A 35 4.49 -27.61 -28.63
CA PRO A 35 3.89 -26.40 -28.07
C PRO A 35 3.05 -26.73 -26.82
N ALA A 36 3.20 -25.91 -25.78
CA ALA A 36 2.40 -26.02 -24.55
C ALA A 36 1.01 -25.36 -24.68
N GLY A 37 0.81 -24.57 -25.74
CA GLY A 37 -0.34 -23.73 -26.02
C GLY A 37 0.08 -22.57 -26.91
N VAL A 38 -0.65 -21.44 -26.85
CA VAL A 38 -0.26 -20.19 -27.52
C VAL A 38 -0.19 -19.02 -26.53
N TYR A 39 0.63 -18.03 -26.84
CA TYR A 39 0.42 -16.68 -26.33
C TYR A 39 -0.53 -15.91 -27.26
N VAL A 40 -1.36 -15.06 -26.66
CA VAL A 40 -2.24 -14.12 -27.34
C VAL A 40 -1.94 -12.73 -26.77
N ALA A 41 -1.46 -11.81 -27.60
CA ALA A 41 -1.12 -10.45 -27.19
C ALA A 41 -1.87 -9.40 -28.02
N LEU A 42 -2.40 -8.39 -27.35
CA LEU A 42 -2.84 -7.14 -27.97
C LEU A 42 -1.61 -6.24 -28.09
N ARG A 43 -1.34 -5.68 -29.29
CA ARG A 43 -0.27 -4.72 -29.54
C ARG A 43 -0.72 -3.45 -30.26
N ASP A 44 0.03 -2.38 -30.03
CA ASP A 44 0.13 -1.21 -30.92
C ASP A 44 0.86 -1.65 -32.22
N THR A 45 0.34 -1.29 -33.40
CA THR A 45 0.96 -1.64 -34.70
C THR A 45 2.32 -0.99 -34.93
N LYS A 46 2.70 0.02 -34.14
CA LYS A 46 4.04 0.63 -34.12
C LYS A 46 5.06 -0.20 -33.33
N THR A 47 4.63 -1.23 -32.58
CA THR A 47 5.51 -2.08 -31.78
C THR A 47 5.79 -3.41 -32.49
N SER A 48 7.01 -3.58 -32.98
CA SER A 48 7.43 -4.73 -33.78
C SER A 48 7.50 -6.04 -32.99
N ASP A 49 7.44 -7.18 -33.71
CA ASP A 49 7.69 -8.53 -33.17
C ASP A 49 9.00 -8.56 -32.34
N ALA A 50 10.07 -7.93 -32.86
CA ALA A 50 11.37 -7.87 -32.21
C ALA A 50 11.39 -7.09 -30.89
N GLN A 51 10.57 -6.04 -30.75
CA GLN A 51 10.44 -5.29 -29.50
C GLN A 51 9.70 -6.11 -28.43
N ILE A 52 8.59 -6.77 -28.79
CA ILE A 52 7.83 -7.63 -27.86
C ILE A 52 8.66 -8.87 -27.46
N ASN A 53 9.54 -9.35 -28.34
CA ASN A 53 10.52 -10.40 -28.03
C ASN A 53 11.61 -9.96 -27.04
N ALA A 54 12.02 -8.69 -27.07
CA ALA A 54 13.01 -8.14 -26.15
C ALA A 54 12.38 -7.77 -24.79
N ASP A 55 11.17 -7.22 -24.79
CA ASP A 55 10.36 -6.97 -23.60
C ASP A 55 8.86 -7.14 -23.89
N GLN A 56 8.27 -8.22 -23.35
CA GLN A 56 6.82 -8.46 -23.44
C GLN A 56 5.98 -7.43 -22.67
N SER A 57 6.58 -6.62 -21.79
CA SER A 57 5.88 -5.54 -21.09
C SER A 57 5.45 -4.41 -22.04
N LEU A 58 6.07 -4.29 -23.21
CA LEU A 58 5.68 -3.35 -24.27
C LEU A 58 4.33 -3.69 -24.93
N ALA A 59 3.84 -4.92 -24.78
CA ALA A 59 2.49 -5.26 -25.19
C ALA A 59 1.46 -4.76 -24.14
N PRO A 60 0.43 -3.99 -24.55
CA PRO A 60 -0.66 -3.53 -23.68
C PRO A 60 -1.32 -4.62 -22.85
N ALA A 61 -1.56 -5.81 -23.44
CA ALA A 61 -2.03 -6.99 -22.73
C ALA A 61 -1.53 -8.29 -23.39
N VAL A 62 -1.12 -9.27 -22.58
CA VAL A 62 -0.68 -10.60 -23.02
C VAL A 62 -1.35 -11.67 -22.15
N ALA A 63 -1.74 -12.78 -22.75
CA ALA A 63 -2.18 -13.98 -22.03
C ALA A 63 -1.56 -15.25 -22.62
N PHE A 64 -1.19 -16.19 -21.75
CA PHE A 64 -0.88 -17.57 -22.14
C PHE A 64 -2.17 -18.42 -22.10
N LEU A 65 -2.41 -19.19 -23.16
CA LEU A 65 -3.51 -20.15 -23.27
C LEU A 65 -2.93 -21.57 -23.44
N PRO A 66 -2.72 -22.31 -22.32
CA PRO A 66 -2.27 -23.70 -22.38
C PRO A 66 -3.34 -24.65 -22.95
N PHE A 67 -2.91 -25.68 -23.69
CA PHE A 67 -3.81 -26.74 -24.16
C PHE A 67 -4.47 -27.47 -22.98
N GLY A 68 -5.78 -27.73 -23.06
CA GLY A 68 -6.55 -28.42 -22.04
C GLY A 68 -7.09 -27.53 -20.90
N TYR A 69 -6.70 -26.25 -20.85
CA TYR A 69 -7.20 -25.27 -19.86
C TYR A 69 -7.57 -23.93 -20.50
N GLY A 70 -6.66 -23.32 -21.27
CA GLY A 70 -6.89 -22.08 -22.01
C GLY A 70 -7.38 -22.29 -23.45
N ILE A 71 -7.13 -23.47 -24.01
CA ILE A 71 -7.65 -23.94 -25.30
C ILE A 71 -8.33 -25.29 -25.06
N ALA A 72 -9.55 -25.45 -25.56
CA ALA A 72 -10.34 -26.68 -25.44
C ALA A 72 -9.82 -27.80 -26.37
N ALA A 73 -10.31 -29.03 -26.17
CA ALA A 73 -9.84 -30.22 -26.90
C ALA A 73 -10.17 -30.22 -28.41
N ASP A 74 -11.15 -29.43 -28.84
CA ASP A 74 -11.49 -29.15 -30.24
C ASP A 74 -10.63 -28.03 -30.87
N GLY A 75 -9.68 -27.49 -30.11
CA GLY A 75 -8.84 -26.37 -30.51
C GLY A 75 -9.56 -25.02 -30.50
N SER A 76 -10.72 -24.90 -29.84
CA SER A 76 -11.40 -23.63 -29.64
C SER A 76 -10.90 -22.88 -28.40
N PHE A 77 -10.93 -21.54 -28.44
CA PHE A 77 -10.74 -20.71 -27.26
C PHE A 77 -11.55 -19.40 -27.35
N SER A 78 -11.83 -18.81 -26.18
CA SER A 78 -12.40 -17.47 -26.05
C SER A 78 -11.73 -16.76 -24.86
N LYS A 79 -10.98 -15.69 -25.12
CA LYS A 79 -10.19 -14.96 -24.13
C LYS A 79 -10.42 -13.46 -24.24
N VAL A 80 -10.80 -12.84 -23.13
CA VAL A 80 -10.72 -11.37 -23.00
C VAL A 80 -9.27 -10.97 -22.70
N LEU A 81 -8.74 -10.03 -23.48
CA LEU A 81 -7.55 -9.26 -23.15
C LEU A 81 -7.99 -7.86 -22.72
N SER A 82 -7.51 -7.40 -21.56
CA SER A 82 -7.82 -6.06 -21.03
C SER A 82 -6.52 -5.28 -20.83
N ALA A 83 -6.41 -4.13 -21.47
CA ALA A 83 -5.23 -3.27 -21.48
C ALA A 83 -5.57 -1.88 -20.89
N PRO A 84 -4.90 -1.42 -19.82
CA PRO A 84 -5.17 -0.13 -19.21
C PRO A 84 -4.71 1.02 -20.12
N VAL A 85 -5.39 2.16 -20.08
CA VAL A 85 -5.07 3.34 -20.93
C VAL A 85 -3.62 3.82 -20.77
N SER A 86 -3.01 3.64 -19.60
CA SER A 86 -1.58 3.96 -19.38
C SER A 86 -0.59 3.07 -20.17
N LYS A 87 -1.07 2.04 -20.86
CA LYS A 87 -0.33 1.24 -21.84
C LYS A 87 -0.83 1.41 -23.28
N LEU A 88 -1.86 2.24 -23.50
CA LEU A 88 -2.41 2.48 -24.83
C LEU A 88 -1.85 3.80 -25.38
N ASN A 89 -1.28 3.72 -26.56
CA ASN A 89 -0.96 4.84 -27.44
C ASN A 89 -2.26 5.35 -28.11
N SER A 90 -2.55 6.64 -28.01
CA SER A 90 -3.70 7.28 -28.69
C SER A 90 -3.56 7.26 -30.20
N ASP A 91 -2.34 7.35 -30.70
CA ASP A 91 -2.06 7.65 -32.11
C ASP A 91 -1.91 6.36 -32.94
N ALA A 92 -2.38 5.23 -32.42
CA ALA A 92 -2.06 3.88 -32.88
C ALA A 92 -3.31 3.08 -33.27
N SER A 93 -3.14 2.24 -34.28
CA SER A 93 -4.03 1.09 -34.52
C SER A 93 -3.58 -0.09 -33.66
N TYR A 94 -4.49 -1.02 -33.40
CA TYR A 94 -4.23 -2.19 -32.57
C TYR A 94 -4.48 -3.47 -33.34
N GLU A 95 -3.72 -4.52 -33.00
CA GLU A 95 -3.95 -5.87 -33.50
C GLU A 95 -3.65 -6.90 -32.43
N VAL A 96 -4.20 -8.10 -32.60
CA VAL A 96 -3.88 -9.26 -31.77
C VAL A 96 -2.96 -10.19 -32.53
N VAL A 97 -1.80 -10.46 -31.95
CA VAL A 97 -0.82 -11.44 -32.42
C VAL A 97 -0.94 -12.71 -31.60
N VAL A 98 -0.94 -13.87 -32.27
CA VAL A 98 -0.98 -15.19 -31.64
C VAL A 98 0.25 -16.00 -32.09
N TRP A 99 0.99 -16.59 -31.15
CA TRP A 99 2.19 -17.38 -31.46
C TRP A 99 2.39 -18.55 -30.49
N SER A 100 3.15 -19.56 -30.93
CA SER A 100 3.47 -20.76 -30.15
C SER A 100 4.10 -20.42 -28.79
N ALA A 101 3.53 -20.96 -27.72
CA ALA A 101 4.05 -20.75 -26.38
C ALA A 101 5.45 -21.37 -26.21
N HIS A 102 6.26 -20.75 -25.34
CA HIS A 102 7.72 -20.98 -25.24
C HIS A 102 8.52 -20.62 -26.51
N GLY A 103 7.97 -19.79 -27.40
CA GLY A 103 8.69 -19.23 -28.55
C GLY A 103 8.79 -17.70 -28.52
N LEU A 104 9.74 -17.17 -29.29
CA LEU A 104 9.71 -15.79 -29.77
C LEU A 104 8.60 -15.64 -30.83
N ILE A 105 8.10 -14.42 -31.04
CA ILE A 105 7.27 -14.06 -32.20
C ILE A 105 8.20 -13.97 -33.42
N GLN A 106 8.03 -14.89 -34.35
CA GLN A 106 8.71 -14.94 -35.64
C GLN A 106 7.85 -15.71 -36.64
N ASP A 107 8.13 -15.64 -37.94
CA ASP A 107 7.24 -16.21 -38.96
C ASP A 107 7.13 -17.75 -38.90
N SER A 108 8.03 -18.44 -38.19
CA SER A 108 7.94 -19.89 -37.93
C SER A 108 7.14 -20.28 -36.68
N THR A 109 6.65 -19.32 -35.87
CA THR A 109 5.94 -19.54 -34.59
C THR A 109 4.63 -18.76 -34.50
N LYS A 110 4.49 -17.68 -35.26
CA LYS A 110 3.31 -16.83 -35.36
C LYS A 110 2.19 -17.60 -36.07
N VAL A 111 1.08 -17.81 -35.37
CA VAL A 111 -0.10 -18.57 -35.84
C VAL A 111 -1.11 -17.64 -36.53
N ALA A 112 -1.31 -16.45 -35.98
CA ALA A 112 -2.24 -15.46 -36.50
C ALA A 112 -1.82 -14.03 -36.15
N THR A 113 -2.28 -13.08 -36.94
CA THR A 113 -2.25 -11.64 -36.62
C THR A 113 -3.46 -11.00 -37.28
N GLU A 114 -4.32 -10.36 -36.50
CA GLU A 114 -5.54 -9.71 -37.02
C GLU A 114 -5.86 -8.42 -36.26
N GLN A 115 -6.28 -7.41 -37.02
CA GLN A 115 -6.54 -6.05 -36.55
C GLN A 115 -7.75 -5.96 -35.61
N VAL A 116 -7.69 -5.01 -34.68
CA VAL A 116 -8.76 -4.66 -33.74
C VAL A 116 -9.37 -3.33 -34.18
N THR A 117 -10.56 -3.39 -34.76
CA THR A 117 -11.36 -2.19 -35.05
C THR A 117 -11.79 -1.54 -33.73
N ILE A 118 -11.26 -0.34 -33.46
CA ILE A 118 -11.74 0.57 -32.43
C ILE A 118 -12.50 1.68 -33.15
N THR A 119 -13.74 1.95 -32.76
CA THR A 119 -14.55 3.04 -33.33
C THR A 119 -14.13 4.40 -32.74
N ALA A 120 -14.47 5.51 -33.41
CA ALA A 120 -14.21 6.86 -32.90
C ALA A 120 -14.83 7.05 -31.50
N ASP A 121 -16.10 6.67 -31.34
CA ASP A 121 -16.80 6.56 -30.07
C ASP A 121 -16.06 5.78 -28.97
N GLU A 122 -15.28 4.77 -29.31
CA GLU A 122 -14.49 3.99 -28.33
C GLU A 122 -13.12 4.62 -28.07
N HIS A 123 -12.53 5.27 -29.07
CA HIS A 123 -11.30 6.05 -28.94
C HIS A 123 -11.50 7.26 -28.04
N ASP A 124 -12.54 8.07 -28.27
CA ASP A 124 -12.93 9.20 -27.42
C ASP A 124 -13.22 8.78 -25.97
N LYS A 125 -13.75 7.56 -25.76
CA LYS A 125 -13.98 7.01 -24.43
C LYS A 125 -12.68 6.60 -23.72
N LEU A 126 -11.66 6.15 -24.46
CA LEU A 126 -10.34 5.79 -23.93
C LEU A 126 -9.47 7.03 -23.68
N PHE A 127 -9.54 8.02 -24.59
CA PHE A 127 -8.70 9.21 -24.62
C PHE A 127 -9.54 10.50 -24.70
N PRO A 128 -10.38 10.79 -23.68
CA PRO A 128 -11.22 11.99 -23.69
C PRO A 128 -10.35 13.26 -23.73
N ASP A 129 -10.57 14.09 -24.76
CA ASP A 129 -9.91 15.38 -24.96
C ASP A 129 -10.07 16.27 -23.70
N PRO A 130 -8.99 16.83 -23.12
CA PRO A 130 -9.07 17.58 -21.87
C PRO A 130 -10.01 18.79 -22.00
N THR A 131 -11.13 18.73 -21.28
CA THR A 131 -12.13 19.80 -21.19
C THR A 131 -11.44 21.15 -21.04
N PRO A 132 -11.71 22.15 -21.91
CA PRO A 132 -10.97 23.41 -21.89
C PRO A 132 -11.11 24.09 -20.53
N THR A 133 -10.00 24.10 -19.79
CA THR A 133 -9.92 24.76 -18.47
C THR A 133 -10.31 26.23 -18.67
N PRO A 134 -11.26 26.79 -17.90
CA PRO A 134 -11.69 28.17 -18.08
C PRO A 134 -10.49 29.10 -17.88
N THR A 135 -10.11 29.81 -18.95
CA THR A 135 -8.95 30.70 -18.97
C THR A 135 -9.06 31.69 -17.81
N PRO A 136 -8.09 31.75 -16.88
CA PRO A 136 -8.14 32.70 -15.79
C PRO A 136 -8.13 34.12 -16.36
N THR A 137 -9.12 34.93 -15.97
CA THR A 137 -9.22 36.34 -16.37
C THR A 137 -7.89 37.03 -16.11
N PRO A 138 -7.28 37.71 -17.09
CA PRO A 138 -5.94 38.27 -16.93
C PRO A 138 -5.93 39.36 -15.86
N THR A 139 -5.28 39.06 -14.73
CA THR A 139 -4.88 40.07 -13.74
C THR A 139 -4.03 41.13 -14.44
N PRO A 140 -4.32 42.44 -14.28
CA PRO A 140 -3.59 43.48 -15.00
C PRO A 140 -2.10 43.45 -14.65
N THR A 141 -1.27 43.21 -15.67
CA THR A 141 0.19 43.16 -15.53
C THR A 141 0.74 44.52 -15.10
N PRO A 142 1.51 44.63 -13.99
CA PRO A 142 2.18 45.87 -13.64
C PRO A 142 3.23 46.23 -14.69
N THR A 143 3.24 47.49 -15.12
CA THR A 143 4.14 48.01 -16.15
C THR A 143 5.62 47.79 -15.78
N PRO A 144 6.47 47.28 -16.68
CA PRO A 144 7.86 46.98 -16.36
C PRO A 144 8.69 48.27 -16.15
N THR A 145 9.35 48.35 -15.00
CA THR A 145 10.45 49.31 -14.74
C THR A 145 11.62 49.01 -15.69
N PRO A 146 12.26 50.02 -16.31
CA PRO A 146 13.36 49.77 -17.26
C PRO A 146 14.59 49.17 -16.58
N THR A 147 14.99 47.97 -17.02
CA THR A 147 16.22 47.29 -16.60
C THR A 147 17.45 48.02 -17.16
N PRO A 148 18.49 48.32 -16.35
CA PRO A 148 19.73 48.92 -16.84
C PRO A 148 20.52 47.94 -17.72
N THR A 149 21.07 48.44 -18.82
CA THR A 149 21.83 47.66 -19.81
C THR A 149 23.15 47.12 -19.22
N PRO A 150 23.42 45.80 -19.25
CA PRO A 150 24.71 45.26 -18.86
C PRO A 150 25.80 45.57 -19.92
N THR A 151 26.93 46.06 -19.43
CA THR A 151 28.15 46.35 -20.22
C THR A 151 28.72 45.06 -20.86
N PRO A 152 29.26 45.11 -22.10
CA PRO A 152 29.84 43.92 -22.73
C PRO A 152 31.08 43.37 -21.99
N THR A 153 31.02 42.09 -21.63
CA THR A 153 32.14 41.32 -21.08
C THR A 153 33.21 41.06 -22.16
N PRO A 154 34.52 41.20 -21.87
CA PRO A 154 35.58 40.99 -22.86
C PRO A 154 35.71 39.52 -23.30
N THR A 155 36.05 39.32 -24.57
CA THR A 155 36.26 38.01 -25.22
C THR A 155 37.44 37.25 -24.62
N PRO A 156 37.33 35.94 -24.32
CA PRO A 156 38.47 35.13 -23.90
C PRO A 156 39.45 34.86 -25.06
N THR A 157 40.73 35.06 -24.80
CA THR A 157 41.85 34.80 -25.73
C THR A 157 41.99 33.29 -26.03
N PRO A 158 42.28 32.87 -27.28
CA PRO A 158 42.51 31.46 -27.60
C PRO A 158 43.80 30.92 -26.95
N THR A 159 43.68 29.85 -26.18
CA THR A 159 44.80 29.07 -25.63
C THR A 159 45.51 28.29 -26.76
N PRO A 160 46.86 28.25 -26.81
CA PRO A 160 47.59 27.60 -27.91
C PRO A 160 47.42 26.08 -27.94
N THR A 161 47.32 25.53 -29.16
CA THR A 161 47.21 24.10 -29.44
C THR A 161 48.51 23.35 -29.10
N PRO A 162 48.49 22.25 -28.33
CA PRO A 162 49.66 21.40 -28.13
C PRO A 162 49.99 20.58 -29.40
N THR A 163 51.27 20.54 -29.75
CA THR A 163 51.84 19.81 -30.89
C THR A 163 51.63 18.29 -30.77
N PRO A 164 51.33 17.55 -31.87
CA PRO A 164 51.23 16.10 -31.83
C PRO A 164 52.59 15.43 -31.57
N THR A 165 52.70 14.71 -30.46
CA THR A 165 53.79 13.78 -30.15
C THR A 165 53.72 12.55 -31.08
N PRO A 166 54.84 12.03 -31.62
CA PRO A 166 54.81 10.91 -32.56
C PRO A 166 54.25 9.61 -31.95
N THR A 167 53.43 8.92 -32.74
CA THR A 167 52.77 7.65 -32.37
C THR A 167 53.80 6.54 -32.13
N PRO A 168 53.83 5.89 -30.95
CA PRO A 168 54.60 4.67 -30.77
C PRO A 168 53.95 3.51 -31.54
N THR A 169 54.78 2.75 -32.27
CA THR A 169 54.36 1.54 -32.99
C THR A 169 53.67 0.54 -32.06
N PRO A 170 52.54 -0.09 -32.45
CA PRO A 170 51.90 -1.10 -31.63
C PRO A 170 52.78 -2.35 -31.49
N THR A 171 53.38 -2.51 -30.32
CA THR A 171 53.93 -3.80 -29.86
C THR A 171 52.82 -4.85 -29.95
N PRO A 172 53.09 -6.07 -30.47
CA PRO A 172 52.07 -7.12 -30.55
C PRO A 172 51.51 -7.41 -29.16
N THR A 173 50.20 -7.22 -29.00
CA THR A 173 49.49 -7.54 -27.76
C THR A 173 49.75 -9.00 -27.39
N PRO A 174 50.32 -9.31 -26.21
CA PRO A 174 50.47 -10.69 -25.80
C PRO A 174 49.06 -11.32 -25.70
N THR A 175 48.86 -12.43 -26.41
CA THR A 175 47.62 -13.22 -26.30
C THR A 175 47.32 -13.44 -24.81
N PRO A 176 46.13 -13.08 -24.31
CA PRO A 176 45.86 -13.17 -22.89
C PRO A 176 45.94 -14.65 -22.46
N THR A 177 47.00 -14.98 -21.71
CA THR A 177 47.07 -16.19 -20.91
C THR A 177 45.75 -16.30 -20.15
N PRO A 178 44.99 -17.40 -20.23
CA PRO A 178 43.66 -17.46 -19.66
C PRO A 178 43.74 -17.23 -18.16
N THR A 179 43.25 -16.06 -17.73
CA THR A 179 43.15 -15.70 -16.30
C THR A 179 42.41 -16.84 -15.61
N PRO A 180 43.00 -17.48 -14.57
CA PRO A 180 42.35 -18.60 -13.90
C PRO A 180 40.99 -18.13 -13.40
N SER A 181 39.92 -18.84 -13.81
CA SER A 181 38.53 -18.40 -13.64
C SER A 181 38.28 -17.94 -12.20
N ALA A 182 38.13 -16.63 -12.02
CA ALA A 182 37.79 -16.06 -10.73
C ALA A 182 36.45 -16.68 -10.29
N LYS A 183 36.46 -17.34 -9.12
CA LYS A 183 35.23 -17.86 -8.50
C LYS A 183 34.24 -16.71 -8.37
N GLN A 184 32.96 -16.99 -8.59
CA GLN A 184 31.92 -15.97 -8.44
C GLN A 184 32.00 -15.36 -7.05
N GLN A 185 32.17 -14.03 -7.01
CA GLN A 185 32.12 -13.26 -5.78
C GLN A 185 30.80 -12.49 -5.76
N THR A 186 30.12 -12.54 -4.61
CA THR A 186 28.90 -11.77 -4.38
C THR A 186 29.13 -10.85 -3.18
N THR A 187 28.46 -9.72 -3.17
CA THR A 187 28.43 -8.77 -2.06
C THR A 187 27.03 -8.18 -1.97
N VAL A 188 26.53 -8.00 -0.75
CA VAL A 188 25.20 -7.46 -0.49
C VAL A 188 25.32 -6.37 0.56
N SER A 189 24.80 -5.19 0.25
CA SER A 189 24.72 -4.06 1.17
C SER A 189 23.30 -3.54 1.28
N VAL A 190 22.94 -3.01 2.45
CA VAL A 190 21.66 -2.34 2.67
C VAL A 190 21.74 -0.96 2.02
N ALA A 191 20.96 -0.73 0.96
CA ALA A 191 20.86 0.56 0.29
C ALA A 191 19.82 1.47 0.96
N SER A 192 18.70 0.91 1.43
CA SER A 192 17.76 1.60 2.32
C SER A 192 16.95 0.62 3.17
N ALA A 193 16.44 1.10 4.30
CA ALA A 193 15.60 0.34 5.22
C ALA A 193 14.52 1.29 5.76
N ASN A 194 13.24 1.03 5.46
CA ASN A 194 12.16 1.99 5.70
C ASN A 194 10.79 1.31 5.83
N ALA A 195 10.01 1.69 6.85
CA ALA A 195 8.69 1.13 7.16
C ALA A 195 7.66 1.21 6.00
N ALA A 196 7.74 2.23 5.12
CA ALA A 196 6.84 2.42 4.00
C ALA A 196 7.36 1.83 2.68
N HIS A 197 8.68 1.79 2.47
CA HIS A 197 9.31 1.38 1.21
C HIS A 197 9.98 -0.01 1.24
N GLY A 198 10.10 -0.64 2.41
CA GLY A 198 10.72 -1.95 2.58
C GLY A 198 12.21 -1.92 2.88
N LEU A 199 12.82 -3.10 2.85
CA LEU A 199 14.27 -3.29 2.83
C LEU A 199 14.73 -3.32 1.38
N THR A 200 15.60 -2.39 1.00
CA THR A 200 16.23 -2.34 -0.32
C THR A 200 17.69 -2.69 -0.20
N LEU A 201 18.10 -3.75 -0.87
CA LEU A 201 19.47 -4.25 -0.92
C LEU A 201 20.09 -3.93 -2.27
N GLN A 202 21.35 -3.51 -2.28
CA GLN A 202 22.14 -3.53 -3.51
C GLN A 202 22.98 -4.81 -3.53
N VAL A 203 22.82 -5.59 -4.59
CA VAL A 203 23.54 -6.84 -4.83
C VAL A 203 24.53 -6.59 -5.96
N ARG A 204 25.82 -6.84 -5.69
CA ARG A 204 26.90 -6.70 -6.68
C ARG A 204 27.75 -7.97 -6.70
N GLY A 205 28.26 -8.35 -7.85
CA GLY A 205 29.14 -9.51 -7.96
C GLY A 205 29.96 -9.54 -9.25
N THR A 206 30.90 -10.47 -9.32
CA THR A 206 31.84 -10.65 -10.44
C THR A 206 31.96 -12.13 -10.81
N GLY A 207 32.41 -12.43 -12.04
CA GLY A 207 32.50 -13.80 -12.54
C GLY A 207 31.16 -14.40 -13.03
N TYR A 208 30.10 -13.58 -13.12
CA TYR A 208 28.79 -13.97 -13.63
C TYR A 208 28.80 -14.04 -15.17
N THR A 209 29.58 -14.92 -15.78
CA THR A 209 29.61 -15.09 -17.25
C THR A 209 28.82 -16.32 -17.71
N LYS A 210 28.38 -16.34 -18.98
CA LYS A 210 27.66 -17.47 -19.60
C LYS A 210 28.41 -18.80 -19.54
N THR A 211 29.74 -18.78 -19.40
CA THR A 211 30.61 -19.95 -19.36
C THR A 211 31.10 -20.32 -17.96
N ALA A 212 31.08 -19.38 -17.01
CA ALA A 212 31.50 -19.62 -15.63
C ALA A 212 30.34 -19.94 -14.68
N LEU A 213 29.10 -19.52 -15.00
CA LEU A 213 27.92 -19.89 -14.22
C LEU A 213 27.57 -21.38 -14.38
N PRO A 214 27.06 -22.05 -13.32
CA PRO A 214 26.56 -23.41 -13.41
C PRO A 214 25.44 -23.56 -14.43
N LYS A 215 25.26 -24.79 -14.96
CA LYS A 215 24.15 -25.07 -15.88
C LYS A 215 22.81 -25.05 -15.13
N PRO A 216 21.70 -24.61 -15.74
CA PRO A 216 20.37 -24.73 -15.15
C PRO A 216 19.97 -26.20 -14.99
N SER A 217 19.14 -26.52 -13.99
CA SER A 217 18.65 -27.90 -13.78
C SER A 217 17.75 -28.42 -14.92
N THR A 218 17.32 -27.54 -15.84
CA THR A 218 16.61 -27.91 -17.09
C THR A 218 17.55 -28.32 -18.23
N GLY A 219 18.87 -28.21 -18.04
CA GLY A 219 19.89 -28.57 -19.04
C GLY A 219 20.10 -27.53 -20.16
N GLY A 220 19.32 -26.45 -20.19
CA GLY A 220 19.42 -25.39 -21.19
C GLY A 220 20.66 -24.49 -21.07
N ALA A 221 20.73 -23.45 -21.92
CA ALA A 221 21.74 -22.41 -21.80
C ALA A 221 21.45 -21.49 -20.62
N VAL A 222 22.49 -20.98 -19.95
CA VAL A 222 22.33 -19.99 -18.87
C VAL A 222 21.88 -18.65 -19.49
N ALA A 223 20.70 -18.16 -19.08
CA ALA A 223 20.16 -16.86 -19.51
C ALA A 223 20.46 -15.71 -18.52
N GLY A 224 20.90 -16.05 -17.31
CA GLY A 224 21.18 -15.12 -16.22
C GLY A 224 21.09 -15.84 -14.87
N VAL A 225 20.75 -15.12 -13.81
CA VAL A 225 20.51 -15.70 -12.47
C VAL A 225 19.19 -15.23 -11.88
N TYR A 226 18.63 -16.01 -10.96
CA TYR A 226 17.67 -15.49 -9.99
C TYR A 226 18.41 -15.02 -8.74
N VAL A 227 17.95 -13.91 -8.17
CA VAL A 227 18.40 -13.36 -6.89
C VAL A 227 17.19 -13.29 -5.96
N ALA A 228 17.25 -13.87 -4.77
CA ALA A 228 16.15 -13.87 -3.81
C ALA A 228 16.59 -13.61 -2.37
N LEU A 229 15.80 -12.84 -1.61
CA LEU A 229 15.97 -12.58 -0.18
C LEU A 229 15.12 -13.58 0.61
N ARG A 230 15.71 -14.30 1.57
CA ARG A 230 15.00 -15.28 2.41
C ARG A 230 15.42 -15.25 3.88
N ASP A 231 14.59 -15.86 4.73
CA ASP A 231 14.96 -16.27 6.08
C ASP A 231 15.27 -17.78 6.07
N PRO A 232 16.53 -18.22 6.20
CA PRO A 232 16.92 -19.62 6.05
C PRO A 232 16.40 -20.50 7.20
N LYS A 233 15.95 -19.89 8.31
CA LYS A 233 15.25 -20.59 9.40
C LYS A 233 13.84 -21.04 9.02
N THR A 234 13.19 -20.39 8.04
CA THR A 234 11.79 -20.67 7.66
C THR A 234 11.57 -20.94 6.16
N MET A 235 12.61 -20.83 5.32
CA MET A 235 12.54 -21.06 3.87
C MET A 235 13.74 -21.85 3.35
N THR A 236 13.52 -23.14 3.08
CA THR A 236 14.50 -24.04 2.44
C THR A 236 14.54 -23.89 0.92
N ASP A 237 15.62 -24.37 0.29
CA ASP A 237 15.74 -24.46 -1.18
C ASP A 237 14.52 -25.18 -1.81
N ALA A 238 14.07 -26.28 -1.21
CA ALA A 238 12.94 -27.07 -1.69
C ALA A 238 11.60 -26.31 -1.65
N GLN A 239 11.38 -25.47 -0.64
CA GLN A 239 10.16 -24.65 -0.56
C GLN A 239 10.16 -23.52 -1.60
N ILE A 240 11.31 -22.89 -1.84
CA ILE A 240 11.45 -21.85 -2.87
C ILE A 240 11.39 -22.48 -4.29
N ASN A 241 11.79 -23.74 -4.44
CA ASN A 241 11.59 -24.51 -5.67
C ASN A 241 10.12 -24.84 -5.95
N ALA A 242 9.32 -25.08 -4.91
CA ALA A 242 7.89 -25.37 -5.03
C ALA A 242 7.05 -24.10 -5.27
N ASP A 243 7.42 -22.97 -4.64
CA ASP A 243 6.83 -21.65 -4.88
C ASP A 243 7.92 -20.57 -4.93
N GLN A 244 8.24 -20.11 -6.15
CA GLN A 244 9.23 -19.03 -6.34
C GLN A 244 8.68 -17.66 -5.88
N GLY A 245 7.38 -17.52 -5.60
CA GLY A 245 6.76 -16.33 -5.02
C GLY A 245 6.84 -16.25 -3.49
N LEU A 246 7.24 -17.35 -2.83
CA LEU A 246 7.41 -17.46 -1.38
C LEU A 246 8.42 -16.46 -0.77
N PRO A 247 9.60 -16.18 -1.38
CA PRO A 247 10.58 -15.26 -0.81
C PRO A 247 10.04 -13.83 -0.57
N PRO A 248 10.51 -13.14 0.49
CA PRO A 248 10.36 -11.69 0.69
C PRO A 248 10.57 -10.84 -0.57
N ALA A 249 11.59 -11.16 -1.37
CA ALA A 249 11.78 -10.65 -2.72
C ALA A 249 12.50 -11.69 -3.57
N VAL A 250 12.18 -11.74 -4.85
CA VAL A 250 12.87 -12.51 -5.89
C VAL A 250 12.92 -11.68 -7.17
N THR A 251 13.97 -11.81 -7.97
CA THR A 251 14.11 -11.14 -9.26
C THR A 251 14.97 -11.98 -10.20
N PHE A 252 14.55 -12.11 -11.46
CA PHE A 252 15.40 -12.62 -12.53
C PHE A 252 16.30 -11.50 -13.07
N VAL A 253 17.59 -11.78 -13.21
CA VAL A 253 18.58 -10.85 -13.73
C VAL A 253 19.22 -11.46 -14.99
N PRO A 254 18.80 -11.06 -16.20
CA PRO A 254 19.35 -11.57 -17.45
C PRO A 254 20.73 -10.97 -17.77
N PHE A 255 21.48 -11.67 -18.62
CA PHE A 255 22.61 -11.06 -19.33
C PHE A 255 22.16 -9.84 -20.13
N GLY A 256 22.83 -8.70 -19.95
CA GLY A 256 22.47 -7.41 -20.57
C GLY A 256 21.44 -6.58 -19.77
N GLY A 257 20.70 -7.18 -18.84
CA GLY A 257 19.69 -6.48 -18.01
C GLY A 257 20.05 -6.36 -16.52
N GLY A 258 21.34 -6.48 -16.18
CA GLY A 258 21.85 -6.40 -14.80
C GLY A 258 23.09 -7.25 -14.54
N ILE A 259 23.39 -8.20 -15.44
CA ILE A 259 24.72 -8.79 -15.60
C ILE A 259 25.35 -8.21 -16.87
N ALA A 260 26.47 -7.50 -16.73
CA ALA A 260 27.23 -6.93 -17.84
C ALA A 260 28.09 -8.00 -18.56
N ALA A 261 28.63 -7.65 -19.73
CA ALA A 261 29.34 -8.60 -20.62
C ALA A 261 30.66 -9.14 -20.06
N ASP A 262 31.28 -8.42 -19.12
CA ASP A 262 32.44 -8.81 -18.32
C ASP A 262 32.10 -9.80 -17.18
N GLY A 263 30.81 -10.04 -16.93
CA GLY A 263 30.33 -10.81 -15.80
C GLY A 263 30.19 -10.02 -14.50
N THR A 264 30.12 -8.68 -14.56
CA THR A 264 29.75 -7.84 -13.42
C THR A 264 28.23 -7.85 -13.24
N LEU A 265 27.77 -8.42 -12.13
CA LEU A 265 26.40 -8.33 -11.64
C LEU A 265 26.24 -7.02 -10.85
N THR A 266 25.19 -6.24 -11.13
CA THR A 266 24.73 -5.15 -10.28
C THR A 266 23.21 -4.99 -10.40
N MET A 267 22.51 -5.15 -9.28
CA MET A 267 21.06 -5.00 -9.22
C MET A 267 20.59 -4.51 -7.84
N THR A 268 19.32 -4.10 -7.79
CA THR A 268 18.64 -3.67 -6.57
C THR A 268 17.50 -4.64 -6.27
N LEU A 269 17.43 -5.15 -5.05
CA LEU A 269 16.39 -6.07 -4.59
C LEU A 269 15.60 -5.44 -3.44
N THR A 270 14.32 -5.15 -3.65
CA THR A 270 13.44 -4.53 -2.65
C THR A 270 12.41 -5.53 -2.13
N ALA A 271 12.37 -5.73 -0.82
CA ALA A 271 11.40 -6.56 -0.11
C ALA A 271 10.46 -5.69 0.75
N PRO A 272 9.14 -5.74 0.55
CA PRO A 272 8.19 -4.94 1.34
C PRO A 272 8.13 -5.43 2.79
N VAL A 273 7.96 -4.51 3.74
CA VAL A 273 7.96 -4.84 5.19
C VAL A 273 6.90 -5.88 5.55
N SER A 274 5.78 -5.94 4.82
CA SER A 274 4.73 -6.95 4.99
C SER A 274 5.15 -8.40 4.70
N LYS A 275 6.27 -8.62 3.97
CA LYS A 275 6.91 -9.94 3.84
C LYS A 275 8.13 -10.12 4.76
N LEU A 276 8.51 -9.10 5.54
CA LEU A 276 9.63 -9.16 6.47
C LEU A 276 9.15 -9.49 7.90
N LYS A 277 10.04 -10.05 8.71
CA LYS A 277 9.82 -10.38 10.13
C LYS A 277 10.96 -9.79 10.96
N ALA A 278 10.64 -9.07 12.03
CA ALA A 278 11.66 -8.47 12.91
C ALA A 278 12.60 -9.52 13.56
N THR A 279 12.16 -10.78 13.70
CA THR A 279 12.92 -11.88 14.31
C THR A 279 13.69 -12.76 13.30
N ALA A 280 13.54 -12.52 12.00
CA ALA A 280 14.23 -13.29 10.96
C ALA A 280 15.70 -12.89 10.81
N SER A 281 16.49 -13.78 10.22
CA SER A 281 17.92 -13.54 9.96
C SER A 281 18.18 -13.66 8.47
N TYR A 282 18.16 -12.56 7.75
CA TYR A 282 18.07 -12.56 6.29
C TYR A 282 19.37 -12.96 5.57
N GLU A 283 19.22 -13.66 4.45
CA GLU A 283 20.28 -13.91 3.46
C GLU A 283 19.74 -13.73 2.04
N VAL A 284 20.61 -13.34 1.11
CA VAL A 284 20.35 -13.36 -0.33
C VAL A 284 20.95 -14.63 -0.91
N ILE A 285 20.14 -15.42 -1.61
CA ILE A 285 20.60 -16.53 -2.44
C ILE A 285 20.61 -16.12 -3.91
N VAL A 286 21.59 -16.67 -4.64
CA VAL A 286 21.73 -16.50 -6.09
C VAL A 286 21.89 -17.86 -6.75
N TRP A 287 21.12 -18.16 -7.79
CA TRP A 287 21.23 -19.41 -8.55
C TRP A 287 20.97 -19.23 -10.04
N SER A 288 21.43 -20.19 -10.83
CA SER A 288 21.38 -20.15 -12.30
C SER A 288 19.95 -20.19 -12.82
N ALA A 289 19.58 -19.23 -13.68
CA ALA A 289 18.20 -19.04 -14.13
C ALA A 289 17.69 -20.19 -15.01
N HIS A 290 16.36 -20.35 -15.09
CA HIS A 290 15.67 -21.51 -15.66
C HIS A 290 16.01 -22.85 -14.99
N GLY A 291 16.27 -22.82 -13.68
CA GLY A 291 16.55 -24.02 -12.88
C GLY A 291 16.02 -23.93 -11.46
N LEU A 292 15.91 -25.10 -10.83
CA LEU A 292 15.68 -25.26 -9.40
C LEU A 292 16.98 -24.93 -8.64
N ILE A 293 16.84 -24.40 -7.43
CA ILE A 293 17.93 -24.25 -6.45
C ILE A 293 18.36 -25.65 -6.00
N GLN A 294 19.59 -26.00 -6.35
CA GLN A 294 20.28 -27.24 -5.99
C GLN A 294 21.77 -26.90 -5.84
N ASP A 295 22.57 -27.74 -5.18
CA ASP A 295 24.01 -27.43 -4.99
C ASP A 295 24.81 -27.41 -6.31
N SER A 296 24.25 -27.97 -7.38
CA SER A 296 24.76 -27.92 -8.75
C SER A 296 24.36 -26.65 -9.53
N THR A 297 23.41 -25.83 -9.04
CA THR A 297 22.88 -24.65 -9.73
C THR A 297 23.06 -23.34 -8.95
N LYS A 298 23.21 -23.45 -7.62
CA LYS A 298 23.45 -22.37 -6.66
C LYS A 298 24.82 -21.72 -6.89
N VAL A 299 24.86 -20.39 -6.85
CA VAL A 299 26.02 -19.57 -7.16
C VAL A 299 26.58 -18.91 -5.91
N ALA A 300 25.70 -18.37 -5.05
CA ALA A 300 26.09 -17.70 -3.80
C ALA A 300 24.97 -17.70 -2.75
N THR A 301 25.37 -17.52 -1.50
CA THR A 301 24.51 -17.26 -0.34
C THR A 301 25.18 -16.21 0.53
N GLU A 302 24.65 -14.99 0.55
CA GLU A 302 25.23 -13.84 1.26
C GLU A 302 24.35 -13.37 2.43
N LYS A 303 24.92 -13.29 3.63
CA LYS A 303 24.18 -12.89 4.83
C LYS A 303 23.89 -11.39 4.85
N VAL A 304 22.62 -11.03 4.98
CA VAL A 304 22.19 -9.63 5.16
C VAL A 304 22.32 -9.25 6.63
N THR A 305 23.09 -8.20 6.91
CA THR A 305 23.26 -7.65 8.26
C THR A 305 22.61 -6.26 8.31
N LEU A 306 21.59 -6.11 9.15
CA LEU A 306 20.95 -4.84 9.45
C LEU A 306 21.62 -4.22 10.68
N THR A 307 21.84 -2.90 10.69
CA THR A 307 22.16 -2.18 11.93
C THR A 307 20.91 -2.04 12.81
N ALA A 308 21.08 -1.77 14.12
CA ALA A 308 19.96 -1.53 15.02
C ALA A 308 19.04 -0.39 14.51
N ALA A 309 19.62 0.69 13.97
CA ALA A 309 18.85 1.80 13.39
C ALA A 309 18.11 1.42 12.09
N GLN A 310 18.65 0.52 11.27
CA GLN A 310 17.97 0.00 10.07
C GLN A 310 16.83 -0.97 10.43
N HIS A 311 17.02 -1.76 11.48
CA HIS A 311 16.00 -2.66 12.03
C HIS A 311 14.85 -1.85 12.62
N GLU A 312 15.15 -0.83 13.43
CA GLU A 312 14.17 0.11 13.98
C GLU A 312 13.44 0.89 12.87
N ALA A 313 14.15 1.35 11.83
CA ALA A 313 13.54 2.02 10.68
C ALA A 313 12.60 1.14 9.83
N LEU A 314 12.66 -0.19 9.99
CA LEU A 314 11.74 -1.17 9.38
C LEU A 314 10.60 -1.59 10.32
N PHE A 315 10.88 -1.73 11.63
CA PHE A 315 9.99 -2.44 12.56
C PHE A 315 9.58 -1.65 13.82
N GLY A 316 10.22 -0.51 14.13
CA GLY A 316 10.04 0.28 15.36
C GLY A 316 8.64 0.85 15.59
N GLY A 317 7.80 0.89 14.56
CA GLY A 317 6.37 1.23 14.68
C GLY A 317 5.51 0.21 15.45
N ALA A 318 6.10 -0.87 15.98
CA ALA A 318 5.40 -2.01 16.56
C ALA A 318 5.54 -2.16 18.10
N SER A 319 5.78 -1.07 18.86
CA SER A 319 5.89 -1.14 20.33
C SER A 319 5.40 0.11 21.08
N SER A 320 4.09 0.37 21.10
CA SER A 320 3.45 1.09 22.22
C SER A 320 1.92 0.94 22.23
N ALA A 321 1.43 0.04 23.07
CA ALA A 321 0.08 0.08 23.65
C ALA A 321 0.26 0.04 25.19
N PRO A 322 -0.62 0.68 25.98
CA PRO A 322 -0.34 0.92 27.39
C PRO A 322 -0.33 -0.37 28.21
N GLY A 323 0.75 -0.58 28.97
CA GLY A 323 0.77 -1.54 30.07
C GLY A 323 0.07 -0.93 31.29
N ASP A 324 -0.92 -1.64 31.83
CA ASP A 324 -1.59 -1.26 33.06
C ASP A 324 -0.69 -1.49 34.30
N GLY A 325 -0.97 -0.79 35.39
CA GLY A 325 -0.10 -0.68 36.56
C GLY A 325 -0.11 -1.92 37.45
N GLY A 326 0.87 -2.82 37.28
CA GLY A 326 1.22 -3.82 38.29
C GLY A 326 2.22 -3.27 39.30
N ASP A 327 1.78 -3.02 40.54
CA ASP A 327 2.63 -2.59 41.65
C ASP A 327 3.56 -3.70 42.18
N PRO A 328 4.84 -3.39 42.44
CA PRO A 328 5.67 -4.14 43.36
C PRO A 328 6.33 -3.20 44.39
N GLY A 329 5.58 -2.73 45.39
CA GLY A 329 6.14 -1.89 46.44
C GLY A 329 7.19 -2.60 47.32
N ASN A 330 8.30 -1.92 47.61
CA ASN A 330 8.97 -2.02 48.91
C ASN A 330 9.78 -0.74 49.23
N ASN A 331 10.00 -0.53 50.52
CA ASN A 331 10.63 0.63 51.16
C ASN A 331 11.97 1.09 50.55
N GLY A 332 12.19 2.40 50.61
CA GLY A 332 13.54 2.95 50.75
C GLY A 332 14.07 2.70 52.17
N GLY A 333 15.34 2.32 52.28
CA GLY A 333 16.04 2.14 53.55
C GLY A 333 17.25 3.07 53.65
N SER A 334 17.42 3.74 54.78
CA SER A 334 18.52 4.69 55.00
C SER A 334 19.88 3.99 55.19
N GLY A 335 20.95 4.65 54.74
CA GLY A 335 22.34 4.24 54.96
C GLY A 335 23.23 5.48 55.09
N ASP A 336 23.52 5.85 56.33
CA ASP A 336 24.32 7.04 56.70
C ASP A 336 25.83 6.83 56.47
N THR A 337 26.54 7.87 56.02
CA THR A 337 27.93 8.17 56.46
C THR A 337 28.45 9.52 55.92
N GLY A 338 28.91 10.41 56.83
CA GLY A 338 30.24 11.04 56.67
C GLY A 338 30.42 12.44 56.04
N SER A 339 30.02 13.50 56.76
CA SER A 339 30.81 14.73 57.09
C SER A 339 31.84 15.38 56.10
N GLY A 340 31.77 16.71 55.90
CA GLY A 340 32.97 17.58 55.74
C GLY A 340 32.90 18.86 54.87
N GLY A 341 33.10 20.04 55.49
CA GLY A 341 33.42 21.36 54.84
C GLY A 341 32.21 22.18 54.35
N SER A 342 32.02 23.48 54.62
CA SER A 342 32.87 24.71 54.50
C SER A 342 33.10 25.18 53.05
N ASP A 343 32.96 26.48 52.69
CA ASP A 343 32.77 27.70 53.50
C ASP A 343 32.20 28.88 52.68
N ASN A 344 31.53 29.84 53.35
CA ASN A 344 31.30 31.27 52.98
C ASN A 344 30.63 31.65 51.62
N GLY A 345 29.98 32.81 51.46
CA GLY A 345 29.62 33.86 52.43
C GLY A 345 29.68 35.29 51.84
N GLY A 346 28.72 36.15 52.17
CA GLY A 346 28.78 37.61 51.91
C GLY A 346 27.75 38.17 50.91
N GLY A 347 27.32 39.42 51.12
CA GLY A 347 26.41 40.16 50.23
C GLY A 347 26.07 41.58 50.71
N SER A 348 25.28 42.31 49.91
CA SER A 348 24.81 43.70 50.13
C SER A 348 25.86 44.83 50.01
N GLY A 349 25.41 46.05 49.72
CA GLY A 349 26.25 47.28 49.73
C GLY A 349 26.03 48.26 48.57
N ALA A 350 24.90 49.00 48.55
CA ALA A 350 24.58 49.97 47.50
C ALA A 350 25.30 51.33 47.63
N THR A 351 25.40 52.08 46.52
CA THR A 351 25.63 53.55 46.54
C THR A 351 24.75 54.28 45.49
N LYS A 352 24.48 55.57 45.77
CA LYS A 352 23.71 56.59 45.02
C LYS A 352 24.73 57.71 44.59
N PRO A 353 24.40 58.85 43.91
CA PRO A 353 23.13 59.32 43.33
C PRO A 353 23.22 60.09 41.97
N THR A 354 22.07 60.50 41.41
CA THR A 354 21.72 61.91 41.04
C THR A 354 20.24 62.00 40.59
N ASN A 355 19.76 63.12 40.02
CA ASN A 355 18.34 63.51 40.04
C ASN A 355 17.82 64.22 38.77
N GLY A 356 16.53 64.03 38.43
CA GLY A 356 15.73 64.88 37.54
C GLY A 356 15.59 64.43 36.07
N GLY A 357 14.36 64.38 35.54
CA GLY A 357 14.10 64.12 34.10
C GLY A 357 12.70 63.63 33.75
N SER A 358 11.78 64.57 33.48
CA SER A 358 10.37 64.38 33.07
C SER A 358 10.03 63.23 32.10
N GLY A 359 9.04 62.40 32.48
CA GLY A 359 7.82 62.27 31.66
C GLY A 359 7.66 61.12 30.66
N ASN A 360 7.52 59.87 31.12
CA ASN A 360 6.52 58.92 30.56
C ASN A 360 6.26 57.77 31.56
N PRO A 361 5.01 57.41 31.94
CA PRO A 361 4.73 56.18 32.67
C PRO A 361 4.82 54.97 31.73
N GLY A 362 6.05 54.51 31.47
CA GLY A 362 6.28 53.23 30.82
C GLY A 362 5.73 52.09 31.68
N THR A 363 4.54 51.59 31.33
CA THR A 363 3.97 50.39 31.95
C THR A 363 4.92 49.22 31.75
N GLY A 364 5.49 48.70 32.84
CA GLY A 364 6.39 47.55 32.77
C GLY A 364 5.71 46.38 32.07
N THR A 365 6.32 45.88 31.00
CA THR A 365 5.76 44.79 30.21
C THR A 365 5.85 43.48 31.00
N SER A 366 4.81 43.17 31.78
CA SER A 366 4.55 41.83 32.27
C SER A 366 4.66 40.85 31.10
N SER A 367 5.52 39.84 31.22
CA SER A 367 5.78 38.90 30.13
C SER A 367 4.57 38.01 29.87
N VAL A 368 3.73 38.40 28.91
CA VAL A 368 2.58 37.60 28.48
C VAL A 368 3.09 36.43 27.64
N ILE A 369 2.85 35.20 28.11
CA ILE A 369 3.22 33.96 27.43
C ILE A 369 1.97 33.37 26.79
N CYS A 370 1.90 33.41 25.45
CA CYS A 370 0.84 32.80 24.67
C CYS A 370 1.22 31.42 24.16
N THR A 371 0.31 30.46 24.28
CA THR A 371 0.41 29.12 23.71
C THR A 371 -0.78 28.83 22.80
N VAL A 372 -0.62 27.93 21.83
CA VAL A 372 -1.72 27.48 20.96
C VAL A 372 -2.24 26.15 21.48
N GLN A 373 -3.35 26.19 22.24
CA GLN A 373 -4.02 24.99 22.72
C GLN A 373 -4.89 24.40 21.60
N ARG A 374 -4.59 23.16 21.20
CA ARG A 374 -5.47 22.39 20.33
C ARG A 374 -6.59 21.77 21.17
N ILE A 375 -7.83 22.08 20.80
CA ILE A 375 -9.04 21.49 21.38
C ILE A 375 -9.44 20.30 20.48
N PRO A 376 -9.39 19.05 20.99
CA PRO A 376 -9.85 17.89 20.23
C PRO A 376 -11.33 18.02 19.85
N GLY A 377 -11.66 17.57 18.64
CA GLY A 377 -13.05 17.46 18.19
C GLY A 377 -13.74 16.24 18.78
N THR A 378 -15.07 16.30 18.93
CA THR A 378 -15.90 15.16 19.34
C THR A 378 -16.01 14.17 18.18
N ALA A 379 -15.71 12.90 18.42
CA ALA A 379 -15.89 11.85 17.42
C ALA A 379 -17.39 11.68 17.08
N GLY A 380 -17.72 11.75 15.80
CA GLY A 380 -19.08 11.49 15.30
C GLY A 380 -19.39 10.00 15.19
N SER A 381 -20.67 9.68 15.00
CA SER A 381 -21.10 8.35 14.56
C SER A 381 -20.62 8.12 13.13
N VAL A 382 -19.83 7.05 12.92
CA VAL A 382 -19.36 6.63 11.60
C VAL A 382 -20.05 5.31 11.25
N GLN A 383 -20.62 5.21 10.05
CA GLN A 383 -21.36 4.03 9.58
C GLN A 383 -20.90 3.63 8.18
N LEU A 384 -21.00 2.33 7.85
CA LEU A 384 -20.67 1.78 6.55
C LEU A 384 -21.77 0.82 6.07
N SER A 385 -22.40 1.17 4.95
CA SER A 385 -23.24 0.26 4.17
C SER A 385 -22.42 -0.33 3.03
N TRP A 386 -22.34 -1.64 2.92
CA TRP A 386 -21.75 -2.32 1.76
C TRP A 386 -22.34 -3.73 1.60
N GLY A 387 -22.91 -4.02 0.42
CA GLY A 387 -23.58 -5.28 0.13
C GLY A 387 -22.69 -6.46 -0.27
N VAL A 388 -21.37 -6.26 -0.29
CA VAL A 388 -20.39 -7.17 -0.91
C VAL A 388 -20.64 -7.28 -2.41
N LYS A 389 -21.58 -8.13 -2.85
CA LYS A 389 -22.12 -8.14 -4.21
C LYS A 389 -23.50 -8.78 -4.24
N SER A 390 -24.52 -7.98 -4.52
CA SER A 390 -25.93 -8.35 -4.68
C SER A 390 -26.15 -9.67 -5.42
N SER A 391 -25.54 -9.84 -6.60
CA SER A 391 -25.65 -11.08 -7.39
C SER A 391 -24.99 -12.30 -6.73
N PHE A 392 -23.92 -12.11 -5.94
CA PHE A 392 -23.31 -13.18 -5.13
C PHE A 392 -24.26 -13.60 -4.01
N VAL A 393 -24.88 -12.64 -3.33
CA VAL A 393 -25.84 -12.94 -2.25
C VAL A 393 -27.07 -13.67 -2.80
N SER A 394 -27.62 -13.23 -3.93
CA SER A 394 -28.72 -13.93 -4.62
C SER A 394 -28.33 -15.34 -5.11
N TYR A 395 -27.06 -15.56 -5.47
CA TYR A 395 -26.54 -16.89 -5.82
C TYR A 395 -26.44 -17.81 -4.59
N VAL A 396 -25.87 -17.31 -3.48
CA VAL A 396 -25.76 -18.05 -2.20
C VAL A 396 -27.14 -18.44 -1.67
N GLN A 397 -28.08 -17.49 -1.61
CA GLN A 397 -29.45 -17.73 -1.14
C GLN A 397 -30.35 -18.40 -2.20
N GLY A 398 -29.85 -18.62 -3.41
CA GLY A 398 -30.59 -19.17 -4.55
C GLY A 398 -30.56 -20.70 -4.64
N GLY A 399 -31.42 -21.26 -5.49
CA GLY A 399 -31.59 -22.71 -5.66
C GLY A 399 -30.38 -23.49 -6.19
N ILE A 400 -29.31 -22.79 -6.61
CA ILE A 400 -28.05 -23.40 -7.05
C ILE A 400 -27.15 -23.72 -5.86
N ALA A 401 -26.72 -22.70 -5.09
CA ALA A 401 -25.83 -22.89 -3.95
C ALA A 401 -26.55 -23.41 -2.70
N LYS A 402 -27.88 -23.20 -2.59
CA LYS A 402 -28.73 -23.64 -1.47
C LYS A 402 -28.13 -23.28 -0.10
N GLY A 403 -27.57 -22.09 -0.03
CA GLY A 403 -26.72 -21.62 1.04
C GLY A 403 -27.43 -20.72 2.04
N SER A 404 -26.65 -20.21 3.01
CA SER A 404 -27.13 -19.26 4.00
C SER A 404 -26.18 -18.08 4.16
N VAL A 405 -26.71 -16.99 4.69
CA VAL A 405 -25.96 -15.76 4.98
C VAL A 405 -26.30 -15.32 6.40
N SER A 406 -25.29 -15.20 7.26
CA SER A 406 -25.44 -14.73 8.63
C SER A 406 -24.56 -13.51 8.90
N THR A 407 -24.92 -12.72 9.90
CA THR A 407 -24.14 -11.54 10.33
C THR A 407 -23.88 -11.60 11.83
N SER A 408 -22.73 -11.10 12.27
CA SER A 408 -22.31 -11.12 13.67
C SER A 408 -21.42 -9.93 14.01
N HIS A 409 -21.03 -9.81 15.29
CA HIS A 409 -20.08 -8.81 15.80
C HIS A 409 -20.47 -7.34 15.50
N GLY A 410 -21.77 -7.07 15.36
CA GLY A 410 -22.32 -5.73 15.06
C GLY A 410 -22.73 -5.50 13.61
N ALA A 411 -22.39 -6.40 12.68
CA ALA A 411 -22.95 -6.36 11.33
C ALA A 411 -24.42 -6.82 11.31
N THR A 412 -25.24 -6.17 10.48
CA THR A 412 -26.68 -6.45 10.33
C THR A 412 -27.09 -6.48 8.86
N ARG A 413 -28.17 -7.23 8.56
CA ARG A 413 -28.72 -7.39 7.21
C ARG A 413 -29.67 -6.23 6.87
N THR A 414 -29.50 -5.61 5.71
CA THR A 414 -30.39 -4.53 5.23
C THR A 414 -30.74 -4.72 3.76
N GLY A 415 -31.94 -5.27 3.50
CA GLY A 415 -32.34 -5.68 2.16
C GLY A 415 -31.36 -6.68 1.55
N ASN A 416 -30.89 -6.41 0.33
CA ASN A 416 -29.86 -7.22 -0.32
C ASN A 416 -28.43 -6.92 0.15
N GLY A 417 -28.22 -5.88 0.98
CA GLY A 417 -26.90 -5.47 1.49
C GLY A 417 -26.70 -5.68 3.00
N PHE A 418 -25.67 -5.04 3.54
CA PHE A 418 -25.30 -5.10 4.97
C PHE A 418 -24.93 -3.72 5.49
N GLN A 419 -25.36 -3.42 6.71
CA GLN A 419 -24.77 -2.37 7.54
C GLN A 419 -23.72 -3.01 8.44
N TRP A 420 -22.51 -2.47 8.43
CA TRP A 420 -21.41 -2.93 9.26
C TRP A 420 -21.49 -2.27 10.64
N GLY A 421 -20.78 -2.81 11.63
CA GLY A 421 -20.83 -2.30 12.98
C GLY A 421 -20.31 -0.86 13.08
N ALA A 422 -20.79 -0.12 14.08
CA ALA A 422 -20.47 1.30 14.26
C ALA A 422 -18.96 1.55 14.22
N GLY A 423 -18.54 2.41 13.29
CA GLY A 423 -17.14 2.62 12.95
C GLY A 423 -16.42 3.64 13.83
N SER A 424 -15.10 3.62 13.76
CA SER A 424 -14.20 4.55 14.44
C SER A 424 -13.05 5.01 13.54
N GLY A 425 -12.38 6.10 13.91
CA GLY A 425 -11.23 6.65 13.17
C GLY A 425 -11.52 8.00 12.51
N SER A 426 -10.73 8.34 11.48
CA SER A 426 -10.85 9.60 10.72
C SER A 426 -10.54 9.40 9.23
N LEU A 427 -11.19 10.19 8.38
CA LEU A 427 -10.89 10.29 6.95
C LEU A 427 -9.64 11.13 6.67
N THR A 428 -9.33 12.13 7.50
CA THR A 428 -8.24 13.07 7.23
C THR A 428 -6.89 12.45 7.62
N GLY A 429 -6.21 11.85 6.64
CA GLY A 429 -4.90 11.23 6.83
C GLY A 429 -4.92 9.92 7.63
N GLY A 430 -6.11 9.30 7.78
CA GLY A 430 -6.33 8.18 8.68
C GLY A 430 -6.93 6.94 8.03
N GLN A 431 -7.50 6.09 8.89
CA GLN A 431 -8.25 4.90 8.52
C GLN A 431 -9.57 4.91 9.30
N LEU A 432 -10.68 4.63 8.63
CA LEU A 432 -11.93 4.24 9.29
C LEU A 432 -11.92 2.72 9.51
N SER A 433 -12.37 2.27 10.67
CA SER A 433 -12.41 0.85 11.04
C SER A 433 -13.81 0.47 11.52
N PHE A 434 -14.35 -0.64 11.01
CA PHE A 434 -15.73 -1.08 11.22
C PHE A 434 -15.73 -2.51 11.77
N PRO A 435 -16.23 -2.75 13.00
CA PRO A 435 -16.45 -4.09 13.50
C PRO A 435 -17.57 -4.80 12.73
N GLY A 436 -17.72 -6.10 12.97
CA GLY A 436 -18.71 -6.93 12.30
C GLY A 436 -18.09 -8.00 11.40
N ALA A 437 -18.89 -9.04 11.15
CA ALA A 437 -18.58 -10.09 10.20
C ALA A 437 -19.85 -10.54 9.46
N VAL A 438 -19.70 -10.90 8.20
CA VAL A 438 -20.72 -11.53 7.36
C VAL A 438 -20.18 -12.89 6.91
N HIS A 439 -20.94 -13.95 7.15
CA HIS A 439 -20.57 -15.33 6.82
C HIS A 439 -21.54 -15.89 5.78
N PHE A 440 -20.99 -16.41 4.70
CA PHE A 440 -21.68 -17.04 3.58
C PHE A 440 -21.32 -18.53 3.58
N THR A 441 -22.35 -19.37 3.51
CA THR A 441 -22.19 -20.84 3.37
C THR A 441 -23.00 -21.33 2.17
N GLY A 442 -22.57 -22.41 1.51
CA GLY A 442 -23.30 -23.00 0.37
C GLY A 442 -22.64 -24.28 -0.16
N HIS A 443 -23.27 -24.92 -1.15
CA HIS A 443 -22.78 -26.15 -1.78
C HIS A 443 -22.41 -27.26 -0.79
N GLY A 444 -23.26 -27.46 0.23
CA GLY A 444 -23.03 -28.46 1.29
C GLY A 444 -21.85 -28.17 2.22
N GLY A 445 -21.29 -26.96 2.19
CA GLY A 445 -20.10 -26.55 2.94
C GLY A 445 -18.86 -26.28 2.08
N LEU A 446 -18.90 -26.58 0.76
CA LEU A 446 -17.80 -26.27 -0.16
C LEU A 446 -17.64 -24.77 -0.44
N LEU A 447 -18.71 -23.99 -0.29
CA LEU A 447 -18.63 -22.54 -0.15
C LEU A 447 -18.68 -22.22 1.34
N ASP A 448 -17.56 -21.78 1.89
CA ASP A 448 -17.47 -21.14 3.20
C ASP A 448 -16.60 -19.87 3.04
N LEU A 449 -17.20 -18.72 3.32
CA LEU A 449 -16.59 -17.40 3.19
C LEU A 449 -17.05 -16.49 4.33
N THR A 450 -16.15 -16.09 5.21
CA THR A 450 -16.36 -15.02 6.19
C THR A 450 -15.60 -13.77 5.77
N ILE A 451 -16.27 -12.61 5.74
CA ILE A 451 -15.66 -11.28 5.58
C ILE A 451 -15.89 -10.50 6.87
N SER A 452 -14.83 -9.93 7.45
CA SER A 452 -14.87 -9.28 8.76
C SER A 452 -13.93 -8.09 8.89
N GLN A 453 -14.12 -7.28 9.93
CA GLN A 453 -13.21 -6.19 10.33
C GLN A 453 -12.84 -5.27 9.16
N LEU A 454 -13.87 -4.68 8.52
CA LEU A 454 -13.67 -3.80 7.38
C LEU A 454 -12.95 -2.52 7.81
N ARG A 455 -12.02 -2.07 6.99
CA ARG A 455 -11.24 -0.84 7.18
C ARG A 455 -11.20 -0.08 5.87
N ILE A 456 -11.41 1.23 5.92
CA ILE A 456 -11.27 2.12 4.77
C ILE A 456 -10.05 3.00 5.03
N LYS A 457 -8.98 2.77 4.27
CA LYS A 457 -7.79 3.61 4.27
C LYS A 457 -7.87 4.57 3.08
N THR A 458 -7.92 5.87 3.33
CA THR A 458 -7.90 6.89 2.26
C THR A 458 -6.54 6.93 1.57
N THR A 459 -6.52 7.10 0.25
CA THR A 459 -5.32 7.19 -0.61
C THR A 459 -5.25 8.51 -1.40
N GLY A 460 -6.31 9.31 -1.34
CA GLY A 460 -6.45 10.62 -1.97
C GLY A 460 -7.78 11.25 -1.52
N SER A 461 -8.10 12.47 -1.95
CA SER A 461 -9.31 13.19 -1.52
C SER A 461 -10.61 12.41 -1.78
N ASN A 462 -10.66 11.66 -2.89
CA ASN A 462 -11.82 10.92 -3.37
C ASN A 462 -11.50 9.42 -3.58
N SER A 463 -10.47 8.88 -2.93
CA SER A 463 -10.09 7.48 -3.12
C SER A 463 -9.60 6.81 -1.85
N GLY A 464 -9.75 5.48 -1.82
CA GLY A 464 -9.22 4.66 -0.74
C GLY A 464 -9.11 3.19 -1.13
N VAL A 465 -8.78 2.37 -0.14
CA VAL A 465 -8.77 0.92 -0.23
C VAL A 465 -9.64 0.37 0.88
N LEU A 466 -10.56 -0.52 0.52
CA LEU A 466 -11.33 -1.35 1.44
C LEU A 466 -10.47 -2.57 1.81
N VAL A 467 -10.10 -2.66 3.08
CA VAL A 467 -9.31 -3.73 3.68
C VAL A 467 -10.21 -4.58 4.56
N ALA A 468 -10.05 -5.91 4.55
CA ALA A 468 -10.83 -6.83 5.36
C ALA A 468 -9.97 -7.97 5.92
N ASP A 469 -10.46 -8.62 6.98
CA ASP A 469 -10.04 -9.97 7.35
C ASP A 469 -11.02 -10.95 6.71
N VAL A 470 -10.53 -11.79 5.78
CA VAL A 470 -11.31 -12.76 5.03
C VAL A 470 -10.88 -14.18 5.43
N ALA A 471 -11.83 -15.06 5.75
CA ALA A 471 -11.59 -16.50 5.81
C ALA A 471 -12.35 -17.13 4.64
N SER A 472 -11.65 -17.84 3.76
CA SER A 472 -12.25 -18.53 2.61
C SER A 472 -11.34 -19.65 2.12
N GLN A 473 -11.93 -20.63 1.44
CA GLN A 473 -11.23 -21.71 0.75
C GLN A 473 -11.60 -21.73 -0.74
N ASP A 474 -10.79 -22.39 -1.58
CA ASP A 474 -11.17 -22.75 -2.96
C ASP A 474 -11.93 -24.08 -3.03
N MET A 475 -12.35 -24.47 -4.23
CA MET A 475 -13.04 -25.74 -4.50
C MET A 475 -12.18 -27.00 -4.25
N GLN A 476 -10.91 -26.83 -3.90
CA GLN A 476 -9.97 -27.89 -3.55
C GLN A 476 -9.62 -27.88 -2.04
N GLY A 477 -10.20 -26.96 -1.26
CA GLY A 477 -9.98 -26.83 0.18
C GLY A 477 -8.73 -26.01 0.57
N ASN A 478 -8.05 -25.37 -0.39
CA ASN A 478 -6.91 -24.53 -0.06
C ASN A 478 -7.39 -23.19 0.50
N THR A 479 -6.79 -22.71 1.60
CA THR A 479 -7.08 -21.38 2.15
C THR A 479 -6.72 -20.27 1.16
N THR A 480 -7.74 -19.51 0.74
CA THR A 480 -7.60 -18.36 -0.16
C THR A 480 -7.73 -17.00 0.56
N GLY A 481 -8.27 -17.01 1.79
CA GLY A 481 -8.37 -15.85 2.67
C GLY A 481 -7.07 -15.48 3.41
N GLY A 482 -7.18 -14.49 4.30
CA GLY A 482 -6.12 -13.92 5.12
C GLY A 482 -6.57 -12.66 5.86
N ARG A 483 -5.77 -12.19 6.82
CA ARG A 483 -6.02 -10.92 7.54
C ARG A 483 -5.44 -9.72 6.81
N GLY A 484 -6.09 -8.56 6.93
CA GLY A 484 -5.61 -7.30 6.35
C GLY A 484 -5.55 -7.29 4.81
N ILE A 485 -6.35 -8.10 4.13
CA ILE A 485 -6.40 -8.14 2.66
C ILE A 485 -7.02 -6.84 2.15
N ALA A 486 -6.31 -6.14 1.27
CA ALA A 486 -6.87 -5.07 0.45
C ALA A 486 -7.88 -5.67 -0.54
N VAL A 487 -9.14 -5.82 -0.15
CA VAL A 487 -10.18 -6.50 -0.93
C VAL A 487 -10.54 -5.68 -2.18
N ALA A 488 -10.75 -4.37 -2.04
CA ALA A 488 -11.19 -3.53 -3.15
C ALA A 488 -10.60 -2.13 -3.13
N ASN A 489 -10.42 -1.55 -4.31
CA ASN A 489 -10.20 -0.12 -4.49
C ASN A 489 -11.54 0.62 -4.39
N LEU A 490 -11.53 1.79 -3.76
CA LEU A 490 -12.68 2.67 -3.59
C LEU A 490 -12.47 3.98 -4.36
N ARG A 491 -13.45 4.38 -5.16
CA ARG A 491 -13.52 5.71 -5.81
C ARG A 491 -14.81 6.40 -5.39
N PHE A 492 -14.69 7.43 -4.58
CA PHE A 492 -15.80 8.21 -4.04
C PHE A 492 -16.25 9.27 -5.06
N SER A 493 -17.55 9.34 -5.36
CA SER A 493 -18.10 10.41 -6.22
C SER A 493 -17.91 11.78 -5.56
N SER A 494 -18.15 11.84 -4.25
CA SER A 494 -17.68 12.87 -3.34
C SER A 494 -17.34 12.23 -1.99
N LEU A 495 -16.38 12.80 -1.28
CA LEU A 495 -16.01 12.41 0.08
C LEU A 495 -15.77 13.69 0.90
N GLY A 496 -16.56 13.88 1.96
CA GLY A 496 -16.51 15.08 2.79
C GLY A 496 -16.69 14.76 4.28
N ALA A 497 -16.89 15.81 5.08
CA ALA A 497 -17.04 15.69 6.54
C ALA A 497 -18.19 14.76 6.97
N SER A 498 -19.23 14.61 6.15
CA SER A 498 -20.38 13.73 6.38
C SER A 498 -20.23 12.33 5.77
N GLY A 499 -19.06 11.97 5.22
CA GLY A 499 -18.84 10.72 4.48
C GLY A 499 -19.02 10.88 2.96
N GLY A 500 -19.47 9.82 2.29
CA GLY A 500 -19.61 9.74 0.84
C GLY A 500 -19.85 8.31 0.32
N SER A 501 -20.31 8.20 -0.93
CA SER A 501 -20.51 6.92 -1.63
C SER A 501 -19.40 6.64 -2.63
N ALA A 502 -18.93 5.39 -2.67
CA ALA A 502 -17.88 4.91 -3.55
C ALA A 502 -18.32 3.76 -4.45
N SER A 503 -17.83 3.76 -5.69
CA SER A 503 -17.75 2.53 -6.48
C SER A 503 -16.63 1.64 -5.93
N VAL A 504 -16.81 0.33 -6.06
CA VAL A 504 -15.98 -0.69 -5.42
C VAL A 504 -15.50 -1.68 -6.49
N ALA A 505 -14.19 -1.77 -6.70
CA ALA A 505 -13.59 -2.67 -7.69
C ALA A 505 -12.55 -3.58 -7.01
N LEU A 506 -12.65 -4.89 -7.19
CA LEU A 506 -11.74 -5.84 -6.52
C LEU A 506 -10.27 -5.61 -6.89
N THR A 507 -9.38 -5.78 -5.93
CA THR A 507 -7.94 -5.94 -6.22
C THR A 507 -7.66 -7.39 -6.64
N ALA A 508 -6.45 -7.69 -7.12
CA ALA A 508 -6.01 -9.07 -7.33
C ALA A 508 -6.00 -9.92 -6.04
N ALA A 509 -5.75 -9.29 -4.88
CA ALA A 509 -5.80 -9.97 -3.58
C ALA A 509 -7.24 -10.25 -3.13
N GLY A 510 -8.16 -9.30 -3.36
CA GLY A 510 -9.59 -9.52 -3.13
C GLY A 510 -10.18 -10.58 -4.07
N ALA A 511 -9.86 -10.52 -5.36
CA ALA A 511 -10.19 -11.54 -6.35
C ALA A 511 -9.79 -12.95 -5.90
N LYS A 512 -8.54 -13.14 -5.43
CA LYS A 512 -8.10 -14.40 -4.84
C LYS A 512 -8.89 -14.77 -3.58
N ALA A 513 -9.17 -13.82 -2.70
CA ALA A 513 -9.93 -14.05 -1.46
C ALA A 513 -11.41 -14.45 -1.69
N PHE A 514 -11.99 -14.12 -2.84
CA PHE A 514 -13.25 -14.70 -3.34
C PHE A 514 -13.00 -16.01 -4.14
N ALA A 515 -12.04 -16.82 -3.70
CA ALA A 515 -11.60 -18.06 -4.32
C ALA A 515 -11.27 -18.00 -5.83
N GLY A 516 -10.97 -16.81 -6.37
CA GLY A 516 -10.73 -16.61 -7.80
C GLY A 516 -11.97 -16.58 -8.69
N PHE A 517 -13.20 -16.67 -8.14
CA PHE A 517 -14.44 -16.59 -8.94
C PHE A 517 -14.69 -15.21 -9.58
N TYR A 518 -13.99 -14.18 -9.11
CA TYR A 518 -14.03 -12.82 -9.65
C TYR A 518 -12.62 -12.38 -10.05
N SER A 519 -12.52 -11.67 -11.18
CA SER A 519 -11.27 -11.07 -11.65
C SER A 519 -10.84 -9.86 -10.82
N ALA A 520 -9.55 -9.51 -10.87
CA ALA A 520 -9.10 -8.18 -10.50
C ALA A 520 -9.82 -7.12 -11.36
N GLY A 521 -10.15 -5.97 -10.78
CA GLY A 521 -10.97 -4.93 -11.41
C GLY A 521 -12.48 -5.20 -11.38
N GLN A 522 -12.94 -6.40 -11.02
CA GLN A 522 -14.37 -6.73 -10.99
C GLN A 522 -15.16 -5.74 -10.13
N SER A 523 -16.15 -5.09 -10.74
CA SER A 523 -17.10 -4.20 -10.07
C SER A 523 -17.99 -4.97 -9.10
N MET A 524 -18.10 -4.46 -7.88
CA MET A 524 -18.84 -4.99 -6.73
C MET A 524 -20.00 -4.03 -6.37
N ASP A 525 -20.79 -4.35 -5.33
CA ASP A 525 -21.81 -3.39 -4.87
C ASP A 525 -21.12 -2.10 -4.36
N PRO A 526 -21.73 -0.92 -4.55
CA PRO A 526 -21.18 0.34 -4.03
C PRO A 526 -21.16 0.34 -2.49
N ALA A 527 -20.19 1.08 -1.92
CA ALA A 527 -20.03 1.26 -0.48
C ALA A 527 -20.35 2.69 -0.10
N THR A 528 -21.18 2.90 0.93
CA THR A 528 -21.52 4.24 1.45
C THR A 528 -21.03 4.38 2.87
N VAL A 529 -20.15 5.36 3.08
CA VAL A 529 -19.72 5.83 4.40
C VAL A 529 -20.59 7.01 4.79
N SER A 530 -21.13 7.01 6.02
CA SER A 530 -21.86 8.14 6.59
C SER A 530 -21.21 8.57 7.90
N ILE A 531 -21.07 9.88 8.11
CA ILE A 531 -20.54 10.48 9.33
C ILE A 531 -21.52 11.54 9.84
N SER A 532 -21.88 11.50 11.12
CA SER A 532 -22.80 12.47 11.73
C SER A 532 -22.47 12.79 13.18
N GLY A 533 -22.83 13.99 13.64
CA GLY A 533 -22.67 14.42 15.04
C GLY A 533 -21.24 14.72 15.52
N GLY A 534 -20.23 14.58 14.65
CA GLY A 534 -18.83 14.93 14.98
C GLY A 534 -18.57 16.43 14.88
N THR A 535 -17.67 16.94 15.72
CA THR A 535 -17.19 18.33 15.66
C THR A 535 -15.73 18.36 15.20
N GLY A 536 -15.35 19.39 14.42
CA GLY A 536 -13.96 19.60 14.02
C GLY A 536 -13.11 20.03 15.21
N GLY A 537 -11.89 19.49 15.31
CA GLY A 537 -10.91 20.00 16.27
C GLY A 537 -10.53 21.45 15.93
N SER A 538 -10.38 22.28 16.96
CA SER A 538 -10.03 23.70 16.80
C SER A 538 -8.72 24.03 17.50
N SER A 539 -8.16 25.21 17.23
CA SER A 539 -7.01 25.75 17.95
C SER A 539 -7.41 27.09 18.56
N GLN A 540 -7.13 27.29 19.84
CA GLN A 540 -7.32 28.56 20.53
C GLN A 540 -5.98 29.05 21.09
N GLN A 541 -5.72 30.34 20.92
CA GLN A 541 -4.59 30.99 21.58
C GLN A 541 -4.98 31.26 23.05
N VAL A 542 -4.15 30.79 23.97
CA VAL A 542 -4.34 30.93 25.42
C VAL A 542 -3.09 31.61 25.98
N CYS A 543 -3.27 32.79 26.57
CA CYS A 543 -2.19 33.62 27.08
C CYS A 543 -2.27 33.73 28.61
N HIS A 544 -1.10 33.73 29.25
CA HIS A 544 -0.95 33.88 30.68
C HIS A 544 0.02 35.03 31.02
N ASP A 545 -0.21 35.72 32.13
CA ASP A 545 0.73 36.70 32.67
C ASP A 545 1.91 36.02 33.40
N ALA A 546 2.84 36.82 33.93
CA ALA A 546 4.00 36.34 34.68
C ALA A 546 3.64 35.71 36.04
N GLN A 547 2.38 35.76 36.45
CA GLN A 547 1.82 35.19 37.67
C GLN A 547 0.96 33.95 37.38
N GLY A 548 0.80 33.57 36.11
CA GLY A 548 0.02 32.42 35.65
C GLY A 548 -1.47 32.69 35.43
N ASN A 549 -1.97 33.91 35.63
CA ASN A 549 -3.38 34.23 35.39
C ASN A 549 -3.66 34.28 33.89
N ARG A 550 -4.85 33.83 33.47
CA ARG A 550 -5.27 33.89 32.07
C ARG A 550 -5.55 35.34 31.67
N VAL A 551 -4.92 35.79 30.58
CA VAL A 551 -5.05 37.15 30.02
C VAL A 551 -5.35 37.08 28.53
N ASN A 552 -5.75 38.21 27.96
CA ASN A 552 -5.78 38.40 26.51
C ASN A 552 -4.34 38.54 25.97
N ALA A 553 -4.16 38.43 24.65
CA ALA A 553 -2.83 38.49 24.03
C ALA A 553 -2.14 39.87 24.13
N ASP A 554 -2.89 40.92 24.49
CA ASP A 554 -2.41 42.28 24.79
C ASP A 554 -2.10 42.49 26.30
N GLY A 555 -2.26 41.46 27.13
CA GLY A 555 -2.08 41.54 28.59
C GLY A 555 -3.29 42.09 29.36
N SER A 556 -4.40 42.43 28.70
CA SER A 556 -5.63 42.83 29.39
C SER A 556 -6.34 41.64 30.04
N SER A 557 -7.20 41.90 31.03
CA SER A 557 -7.88 40.86 31.82
C SER A 557 -8.83 40.02 30.95
N TYR A 558 -8.68 38.69 31.03
CA TYR A 558 -9.51 37.76 30.26
C TYR A 558 -10.91 37.64 30.88
N ALA A 559 -11.92 38.17 30.18
CA ALA A 559 -13.33 38.17 30.64
C ALA A 559 -14.14 36.92 30.20
N GLY A 560 -13.49 35.91 29.63
CA GLY A 560 -14.15 34.68 29.19
C GLY A 560 -14.45 33.72 30.35
N GLY A 561 -15.48 32.89 30.17
CA GLY A 561 -15.97 31.94 31.18
C GLY A 561 -14.97 30.86 31.62
N ALA A 562 -15.36 30.12 32.66
CA ALA A 562 -14.50 29.21 33.43
C ALA A 562 -13.77 28.12 32.61
N SER A 563 -12.71 27.59 33.23
CA SER A 563 -11.66 26.75 32.61
C SER A 563 -12.15 25.64 31.69
N VAL A 564 -11.43 25.43 30.58
CA VAL A 564 -11.57 24.24 29.74
C VAL A 564 -11.03 23.05 30.54
N ASN A 565 -11.86 22.02 30.70
CA ASN A 565 -11.61 20.92 31.63
C ASN A 565 -10.44 20.02 31.17
N THR A 566 -9.22 20.31 31.65
CA THR A 566 -8.05 19.44 31.48
C THR A 566 -8.22 18.21 32.37
N GLY A 567 -8.54 17.07 31.75
CA GLY A 567 -9.03 15.86 32.43
C GLY A 567 -8.04 15.14 33.34
N GLY A 568 -7.65 15.75 34.45
CA GLY A 568 -7.10 15.05 35.61
C GLY A 568 -8.21 14.33 36.36
N HIS A 569 -8.01 13.05 36.69
CA HIS A 569 -8.95 12.31 37.51
C HIS A 569 -9.05 12.94 38.92
N PRO A 570 -10.25 13.14 39.48
CA PRO A 570 -10.38 13.58 40.86
C PRO A 570 -9.92 12.46 41.80
N VAL A 571 -8.81 12.69 42.51
CA VAL A 571 -8.35 11.79 43.57
C VAL A 571 -9.32 11.88 44.74
N ALA A 572 -9.89 10.75 45.15
CA ALA A 572 -10.87 10.70 46.23
C ALA A 572 -10.18 10.87 47.60
N GLY A 573 -10.26 12.08 48.17
CA GLY A 573 -9.86 12.39 49.55
C GLY A 573 -10.96 13.18 50.25
N GLY A 574 -11.55 12.63 51.33
CA GLY A 574 -12.77 13.17 51.93
C GLY A 574 -12.61 13.71 53.35
N ALA A 575 -12.91 14.99 53.54
CA ALA A 575 -13.34 15.67 54.78
C ALA A 575 -13.74 17.13 54.42
N GLY A 576 -14.70 17.81 55.04
CA GLY A 576 -15.69 17.38 56.05
C GLY A 576 -16.23 18.56 56.87
N SER A 577 -17.43 19.09 56.54
CA SER A 577 -18.21 20.09 57.31
C SER A 577 -19.62 20.20 56.68
N THR A 578 -20.76 19.91 57.32
CA THR A 578 -21.53 20.71 58.32
C THR A 578 -21.76 22.18 57.92
N THR A 579 -22.96 22.76 57.87
CA THR A 579 -24.38 22.35 58.11
C THR A 579 -25.32 23.44 57.51
N GLY A 580 -26.65 23.32 57.32
CA GLY A 580 -27.61 22.22 57.54
C GLY A 580 -29.08 22.72 57.64
N TRP A 581 -30.06 21.80 57.61
CA TRP A 581 -31.49 21.94 58.00
C TRP A 581 -32.49 22.84 57.22
N ALA A 582 -33.53 22.19 56.64
CA ALA A 582 -34.95 22.62 56.62
C ALA A 582 -35.86 21.40 56.30
N LEU A 583 -37.19 21.48 56.49
CA LEU A 583 -38.13 20.33 56.54
C LEU A 583 -39.47 20.56 55.79
N ILE A 584 -40.35 19.54 55.83
CA ILE A 584 -41.79 19.49 55.44
C ILE A 584 -42.04 19.15 53.94
N GLY A 585 -43.02 18.30 53.55
CA GLY A 585 -43.84 17.36 54.34
C GLY A 585 -45.24 17.04 53.75
N ILE A 586 -45.48 15.76 53.41
CA ILE A 586 -46.76 15.00 53.33
C ILE A 586 -47.96 15.59 52.53
N GLY A 587 -48.54 14.78 51.62
CA GLY A 587 -49.91 14.95 51.11
C GLY A 587 -50.41 13.75 50.29
N SER A 588 -51.52 13.12 50.69
CA SER A 588 -52.06 11.87 50.09
C SER A 588 -53.60 11.84 50.08
N LEU A 589 -54.25 11.33 49.02
CA LEU A 589 -55.57 10.65 49.15
C LEU A 589 -55.94 9.72 47.96
N LEU A 590 -56.97 8.90 48.18
CA LEU A 590 -57.45 7.70 47.45
C LEU A 590 -57.93 7.94 45.99
N VAL A 591 -58.07 6.88 45.16
CA VAL A 591 -59.32 6.12 44.81
C VAL A 591 -58.95 5.05 43.73
N LEU A 592 -59.45 3.80 43.61
CA LEU A 592 -60.55 3.01 44.25
C LEU A 592 -60.32 1.46 44.20
N LEU A 593 -60.68 0.74 45.28
CA LEU A 593 -61.09 -0.70 45.42
C LEU A 593 -60.36 -1.91 44.77
N LEU A 594 -60.69 -3.10 45.29
CA LEU A 594 -59.98 -4.39 45.21
C LEU A 594 -60.66 -5.49 44.38
N THR A 595 -59.88 -6.53 44.05
CA THR A 595 -60.22 -7.77 43.30
C THR A 595 -61.10 -8.80 44.04
N VAL A 596 -61.81 -9.66 43.29
CA VAL A 596 -62.44 -10.90 43.79
C VAL A 596 -62.25 -12.08 42.81
N ARG A 597 -61.61 -13.18 43.29
CA ARG A 597 -61.63 -14.62 42.88
C ARG A 597 -61.52 -14.98 41.37
N ARG A 598 -60.58 -15.80 40.85
CA ARG A 598 -60.02 -17.14 41.22
C ARG A 598 -60.86 -18.35 40.71
N PHE A 599 -60.31 -19.09 39.73
CA PHE A 599 -60.36 -20.56 39.41
C PHE A 599 -61.63 -21.38 39.78
N ALA A 600 -62.17 -22.30 38.95
CA ALA A 600 -61.66 -22.93 37.72
C ALA A 600 -62.76 -23.71 36.93
N ARG A 601 -62.39 -24.19 35.72
CA ARG A 601 -62.88 -25.38 34.96
C ARG A 601 -64.40 -25.67 34.86
N GLU A 602 -64.88 -25.84 33.63
CA GLU A 602 -65.52 -27.06 33.08
C GLU A 602 -65.40 -26.99 31.52
N ARG A 603 -64.92 -28.05 30.85
CA ARG A 603 -65.64 -29.15 30.15
C ARG A 603 -66.29 -28.76 28.81
N ASP A 604 -66.26 -29.59 27.77
CA ASP A 604 -65.58 -30.89 27.50
C ASP A 604 -64.98 -30.88 26.07
#